data_AF-A0A2I0CYP4-F1
#
_entry.id   AF-A0A2I0CYP4-F1
#
_cell.length_a   1.000
_cell.length_b   1.000
_cell.length_c   1.000
_cell.angle_alpha   90.00
_cell.angle_beta   90.00
_cell.angle_gamma   90.00
#
_symmetry.space_group_name_H-M   'P 1'
#
loop_
_entity.id
_entity.type
_entity.pdbx_description
1 polymer ?
#
loop_
_entity_poly.entity_id
_entity_poly.type
_entity_poly.pdbx_seq_one_letter_code
_entity_poly.pdbx_strand_id
1 'polypeptide(L)'
;MKIGREDFEALITGEKTIAPYIELDPLAGIYSVFGVRTAGNPNYLVRAIYEMYETSLNRKLAVKAVRKLFRSVGLGSVGLASLLKKQGMDLTPAQFVMLVFTLQHQQGWGAPFELVEAGEKRIVLRTKQTFESEVLKDWNMPVCGIHQGWIEGVLKAVTGRTWFCIEKSCHAQGDPYCEFVCDQVEPSWKFKAEAVVKGESAITEFIEHKPLQGKIQLIDEPVVMMPRFIFTSMTQSLKKTMGEAPANGVNYRAYMDMGRENVEHYKKMGITNPKTLSDMAFTFYAQMGWFSLVGEEWDEATKTKTITLSHTVESESFGTTEKNVCFCTAGLLAGIIEGSFGIKVQAKETLCKSKGDDHCVFSITNRS
;
A
#
# COMPACT_ATOMS: atom_id res chain seq x y z
N MET A 1 -21.05 35.34 5.38
CA MET A 1 -20.06 36.41 5.06
C MET A 1 -19.10 35.93 3.97
N LYS A 2 -18.73 36.73 2.95
CA LYS A 2 -17.76 36.29 1.93
C LYS A 2 -16.34 36.53 2.43
N ILE A 3 -15.56 35.46 2.62
CA ILE A 3 -14.13 35.55 2.99
C ILE A 3 -13.32 36.18 1.84
N GLY A 4 -12.51 37.19 2.17
CA GLY A 4 -11.65 37.90 1.24
C GLY A 4 -10.16 37.59 1.42
N ARG A 5 -9.32 38.20 0.58
CA ARG A 5 -7.86 38.08 0.64
C ARG A 5 -7.30 38.52 2.00
N GLU A 6 -7.70 39.70 2.48
CA GLU A 6 -7.25 40.27 3.76
C GLU A 6 -7.56 39.35 4.95
N ASP A 7 -8.67 38.60 4.88
CA ASP A 7 -9.03 37.62 5.89
C ASP A 7 -8.07 36.43 5.89
N PHE A 8 -7.69 35.91 4.72
CA PHE A 8 -6.70 34.84 4.63
C PHE A 8 -5.30 35.31 5.06
N GLU A 9 -4.90 36.53 4.71
CA GLU A 9 -3.64 37.12 5.16
C GLU A 9 -3.61 37.23 6.69
N ALA A 10 -4.70 37.74 7.31
CA ALA A 10 -4.82 37.83 8.76
C ALA A 10 -4.89 36.46 9.46
N LEU A 11 -5.46 35.44 8.81
CA LEU A 11 -5.45 34.05 9.32
C LEU A 11 -4.03 33.45 9.28
N ILE A 12 -3.24 33.76 8.25
CA ILE A 12 -1.84 33.30 8.11
C ILE A 12 -0.95 33.95 9.17
N THR A 13 -1.14 35.24 9.46
CA THR A 13 -0.35 35.95 10.48
C THR A 13 -0.81 35.68 11.92
N GLY A 14 -1.95 35.01 12.08
CA GLY A 14 -2.55 34.74 13.39
C GLY A 14 -3.29 35.94 14.01
N GLU A 15 -3.49 37.02 13.24
CA GLU A 15 -4.28 38.19 13.65
C GLU A 15 -5.77 37.86 13.79
N LYS A 16 -6.26 36.89 13.02
CA LYS A 16 -7.64 36.39 13.09
C LYS A 16 -7.68 34.89 13.37
N THR A 17 -8.81 34.45 13.93
CA THR A 17 -9.18 33.03 14.01
C THR A 17 -10.34 32.75 13.07
N ILE A 18 -10.66 31.47 12.85
CA ILE A 18 -11.81 31.08 12.03
C ILE A 18 -13.16 31.34 12.72
N ALA A 19 -13.18 31.65 14.03
CA ALA A 19 -14.40 31.75 14.82
C ALA A 19 -15.47 32.68 14.22
N PRO A 20 -15.16 33.87 13.69
CA PRO A 20 -16.14 34.75 13.04
C PRO A 20 -16.77 34.17 11.76
N TYR A 21 -16.18 33.11 11.19
CA TYR A 21 -16.63 32.46 9.96
C TYR A 21 -17.32 31.11 10.23
N ILE A 22 -17.53 30.76 11.50
CA ILE A 22 -18.31 29.59 11.92
C ILE A 22 -19.78 30.00 12.02
N GLU A 23 -20.64 29.29 11.29
CA GLU A 23 -22.09 29.42 11.38
C GLU A 23 -22.67 28.10 11.90
N LEU A 24 -23.43 28.16 13.01
CA LEU A 24 -24.11 27.03 13.63
C LEU A 24 -25.58 27.35 13.84
N ASP A 25 -26.46 26.62 13.15
CA ASP A 25 -27.91 26.61 13.37
C ASP A 25 -28.34 25.17 13.72
N PRO A 26 -28.49 24.84 15.01
CA PRO A 26 -28.86 23.49 15.43
C PRO A 26 -30.27 23.08 14.98
N LEU A 27 -31.21 24.01 14.88
CA LEU A 27 -32.60 23.72 14.50
C LEU A 27 -32.69 23.36 13.02
N ALA A 28 -31.90 24.03 12.19
CA ALA A 28 -31.80 23.72 10.77
C ALA A 28 -30.71 22.67 10.44
N GLY A 29 -30.02 22.12 11.44
CA GLY A 29 -28.94 21.14 11.26
C GLY A 29 -27.76 21.67 10.44
N ILE A 30 -27.44 22.96 10.60
CA ILE A 30 -26.39 23.65 9.85
C ILE A 30 -25.16 23.81 10.73
N TYR A 31 -24.04 23.27 10.28
CA TYR A 31 -22.71 23.69 10.69
C TYR A 31 -21.91 24.03 9.43
N SER A 32 -21.33 25.23 9.40
CA SER A 32 -20.53 25.66 8.25
C SER A 32 -19.32 26.48 8.71
N VAL A 33 -18.24 26.38 7.95
CA VAL A 33 -17.03 27.19 8.11
C VAL A 33 -16.75 27.85 6.78
N PHE A 34 -16.60 29.18 6.76
CA PHE A 34 -16.47 29.97 5.53
C PHE A 34 -17.63 29.76 4.53
N GLY A 35 -18.83 29.49 5.04
CA GLY A 35 -20.02 29.19 4.22
C GLY A 35 -20.01 27.82 3.55
N VAL A 36 -19.01 26.97 3.82
CA VAL A 36 -18.95 25.59 3.37
C VAL A 36 -19.55 24.70 4.45
N ARG A 37 -20.51 23.84 4.08
CA ARG A 37 -21.09 22.87 5.01
C ARG A 37 -20.01 21.94 5.52
N THR A 38 -19.92 21.81 6.84
CA THR A 38 -18.90 21.02 7.52
C THR A 38 -19.59 20.03 8.43
N ALA A 39 -19.00 18.86 8.61
CA ALA A 39 -19.42 17.88 9.60
C ALA A 39 -18.25 17.58 10.53
N GLY A 40 -18.52 17.53 11.84
CA GLY A 40 -17.54 17.11 12.82
C GLY A 40 -17.29 15.60 12.73
N ASN A 41 -16.03 15.20 12.84
CA ASN A 41 -15.65 13.79 12.90
C ASN A 41 -15.21 13.47 14.35
N PRO A 42 -16.10 12.90 15.18
CA PRO A 42 -15.72 12.53 16.54
C PRO A 42 -14.66 11.42 16.55
N ASN A 43 -13.84 11.42 17.60
CA ASN A 43 -12.68 10.54 17.76
C ASN A 43 -12.99 9.04 17.58
N TYR A 44 -14.18 8.58 17.99
CA TYR A 44 -14.58 7.18 17.83
C TYR A 44 -14.79 6.79 16.35
N LEU A 45 -15.21 7.72 15.48
CA LEU A 45 -15.31 7.45 14.04
C LEU A 45 -13.92 7.34 13.41
N VAL A 46 -12.99 8.20 13.83
CA VAL A 46 -11.59 8.11 13.41
C VAL A 46 -11.03 6.74 13.79
N ARG A 47 -11.18 6.33 15.05
CA ARG A 47 -10.71 5.03 15.54
C ARG A 47 -11.34 3.86 14.75
N ALA A 48 -12.65 3.92 14.51
CA ALA A 48 -13.36 2.89 13.76
C ALA A 48 -12.83 2.71 12.32
N ILE A 49 -12.40 3.79 11.64
CA ILE A 49 -11.77 3.70 10.31
C ILE A 49 -10.49 2.87 10.37
N TYR A 50 -9.66 3.07 11.40
CA TYR A 50 -8.42 2.33 11.59
C TYR A 50 -8.67 0.86 11.95
N GLU A 51 -9.57 0.61 12.89
CA GLU A 51 -9.93 -0.75 13.35
C GLU A 51 -10.59 -1.57 12.24
N MET A 52 -11.37 -0.93 11.34
CA MET A 52 -11.93 -1.57 10.15
C MET A 52 -10.82 -2.18 9.27
N TYR A 53 -9.73 -1.44 9.04
CA TYR A 53 -8.59 -1.96 8.28
C TYR A 53 -7.76 -2.97 9.10
N GLU A 54 -7.55 -2.72 10.40
CA GLU A 54 -6.83 -3.65 11.31
C GLU A 54 -7.52 -5.02 11.41
N THR A 55 -8.83 -5.10 11.20
CA THR A 55 -9.53 -6.39 11.22
C THR A 55 -9.02 -7.35 10.14
N SER A 56 -8.59 -6.80 8.99
CA SER A 56 -8.10 -7.59 7.84
C SER A 56 -6.60 -7.44 7.59
N LEU A 57 -5.94 -6.49 8.24
CA LEU A 57 -4.55 -6.11 8.06
C LEU A 57 -3.88 -5.97 9.42
N ASN A 58 -2.55 -5.98 9.52
CA ASN A 58 -1.93 -5.54 10.78
C ASN A 58 -2.03 -4.01 10.94
N ARG A 59 -1.81 -3.49 12.16
CA ARG A 59 -1.82 -2.05 12.47
C ARG A 59 -0.97 -1.20 11.52
N LYS A 60 0.24 -1.66 11.18
CA LYS A 60 1.16 -0.95 10.26
C LYS A 60 0.55 -0.79 8.86
N LEU A 61 -0.16 -1.81 8.38
CA LEU A 61 -0.83 -1.78 7.09
C LEU A 61 -2.16 -1.03 7.15
N ALA A 62 -2.86 -1.05 8.29
CA ALA A 62 -4.06 -0.24 8.50
C ALA A 62 -3.76 1.26 8.37
N VAL A 63 -2.68 1.75 8.99
CA VAL A 63 -2.24 3.16 8.86
C VAL A 63 -2.03 3.56 7.39
N LYS A 64 -1.46 2.67 6.58
CA LYS A 64 -1.21 2.93 5.15
C LYS A 64 -2.48 2.90 4.32
N ALA A 65 -3.40 1.99 4.64
CA ALA A 65 -4.71 1.96 4.00
C ALA A 65 -5.47 3.28 4.23
N VAL A 66 -5.44 3.80 5.47
CA VAL A 66 -6.01 5.11 5.81
C VAL A 66 -5.30 6.25 5.08
N ARG A 67 -3.96 6.22 5.00
CA ARG A 67 -3.18 7.16 4.19
C ARG A 67 -3.60 7.17 2.72
N LYS A 68 -3.77 5.99 2.09
CA LYS A 68 -4.24 5.89 0.70
C LYS A 68 -5.63 6.51 0.54
N LEU A 69 -6.54 6.25 1.47
CA LEU A 69 -7.87 6.86 1.48
C LEU A 69 -7.78 8.39 1.53
N PHE A 70 -7.05 8.94 2.50
CA PHE A 70 -6.96 10.39 2.70
C PHE A 70 -6.10 11.11 1.68
N ARG A 71 -5.21 10.41 0.96
CA ARG A 71 -4.56 10.93 -0.24
C ARG A 71 -5.57 11.35 -1.30
N SER A 72 -6.62 10.55 -1.51
CA SER A 72 -7.69 10.90 -2.44
C SER A 72 -8.52 12.09 -1.93
N VAL A 73 -8.77 12.14 -0.61
CA VAL A 73 -9.50 13.26 0.02
C VAL A 73 -8.72 14.57 -0.14
N GLY A 74 -7.39 14.56 0.05
CA GLY A 74 -6.52 15.73 -0.08
C GLY A 74 -6.53 16.38 -1.47
N LEU A 75 -6.87 15.62 -2.53
CA LEU A 75 -7.05 16.18 -3.88
C LEU A 75 -8.17 17.22 -3.95
N GLY A 76 -9.15 17.15 -3.05
CA GLY A 76 -10.24 18.13 -2.93
C GLY A 76 -9.76 19.55 -2.59
N SER A 77 -8.53 19.70 -2.07
CA SER A 77 -7.93 21.01 -1.78
C SER A 77 -7.75 21.91 -3.01
N VAL A 78 -7.87 21.36 -4.23
CA VAL A 78 -7.87 22.12 -5.49
C VAL A 78 -8.91 23.25 -5.51
N GLY A 79 -10.04 23.08 -4.81
CA GLY A 79 -11.08 24.11 -4.67
C GLY A 79 -10.57 25.33 -3.92
N LEU A 80 -9.94 25.12 -2.76
CA LEU A 80 -9.33 26.19 -1.97
C LEU A 80 -8.15 26.82 -2.73
N ALA A 81 -7.29 26.03 -3.36
CA ALA A 81 -6.19 26.54 -4.18
C ALA A 81 -6.69 27.46 -5.30
N SER A 82 -7.76 27.06 -5.98
CA SER A 82 -8.38 27.86 -7.03
C SER A 82 -9.01 29.14 -6.50
N LEU A 83 -9.62 29.11 -5.30
CA LEU A 83 -10.17 30.29 -4.65
C LEU A 83 -9.08 31.31 -4.30
N LEU A 84 -8.01 30.87 -3.64
CA LEU A 84 -6.88 31.73 -3.27
C LEU A 84 -6.22 32.37 -4.50
N LYS A 85 -6.02 31.58 -5.56
CA LYS A 85 -5.49 32.10 -6.83
C LYS A 85 -6.39 33.17 -7.46
N LYS A 86 -7.72 32.98 -7.43
CA LYS A 86 -8.69 34.01 -7.89
C LYS A 86 -8.64 35.29 -7.05
N GLN A 87 -8.25 35.19 -5.78
CA GLN A 87 -8.05 36.32 -4.89
C GLN A 87 -6.64 36.93 -5.00
N GLY A 88 -5.81 36.46 -5.94
CA GLY A 88 -4.46 36.99 -6.17
C GLY A 88 -3.42 36.53 -5.15
N MET A 89 -3.70 35.45 -4.41
CA MET A 89 -2.75 34.83 -3.49
C MET A 89 -2.05 33.67 -4.20
N ASP A 90 -0.77 33.86 -4.53
CA ASP A 90 0.08 32.83 -5.12
C ASP A 90 1.00 32.25 -4.04
N LEU A 91 0.51 31.20 -3.38
CA LEU A 91 1.23 30.55 -2.29
C LEU A 91 2.16 29.46 -2.84
N THR A 92 3.37 29.36 -2.28
CA THR A 92 4.22 28.20 -2.53
C THR A 92 3.56 26.93 -1.99
N PRO A 93 3.95 25.72 -2.45
CA PRO A 93 3.37 24.47 -1.95
C PRO A 93 3.44 24.34 -0.42
N ALA A 94 4.56 24.74 0.18
CA ALA A 94 4.72 24.74 1.63
C ALA A 94 3.79 25.74 2.32
N GLN A 95 3.68 26.97 1.80
CA GLN A 95 2.75 27.98 2.34
C GLN A 95 1.28 27.52 2.24
N PHE A 96 0.90 26.90 1.12
CA PHE A 96 -0.46 26.39 0.94
C PHE A 96 -0.79 25.27 1.94
N VAL A 97 0.12 24.30 2.11
CA VAL A 97 -0.07 23.23 3.11
C VAL A 97 -0.15 23.80 4.53
N MET A 98 0.71 24.76 4.87
CA MET A 98 0.67 25.42 6.19
C MET A 98 -0.64 26.18 6.42
N LEU A 99 -1.15 26.88 5.40
CA LEU A 99 -2.46 27.53 5.48
C LEU A 99 -3.57 26.49 5.72
N VAL A 100 -3.57 25.39 4.97
CA VAL A 100 -4.55 24.31 5.16
C VAL A 100 -4.56 23.83 6.61
N PHE A 101 -3.39 23.56 7.20
CA PHE A 101 -3.30 23.13 8.60
C PHE A 101 -3.60 24.24 9.60
N THR A 102 -3.32 25.51 9.28
CA THR A 102 -3.72 26.68 10.07
C THR A 102 -5.25 26.75 10.21
N LEU A 103 -5.98 26.48 9.12
CA LEU A 103 -7.43 26.44 9.15
C LEU A 103 -7.98 25.18 9.86
N GLN A 104 -7.30 24.04 9.71
CA GLN A 104 -7.77 22.75 10.23
C GLN A 104 -7.48 22.54 11.71
N HIS A 105 -6.35 23.02 12.26
CA HIS A 105 -6.09 22.88 13.69
C HIS A 105 -7.14 23.63 14.53
N GLN A 106 -7.66 24.76 14.03
CA GLN A 106 -8.74 25.52 14.65
C GLN A 106 -10.09 24.78 14.62
N GLN A 107 -10.19 23.73 13.80
CA GLN A 107 -11.32 22.79 13.73
C GLN A 107 -11.04 21.47 14.47
N GLY A 108 -9.96 21.40 15.26
CA GLY A 108 -9.63 20.22 16.06
C GLY A 108 -8.79 19.15 15.36
N TRP A 109 -8.11 19.47 14.25
CA TRP A 109 -7.23 18.51 13.56
C TRP A 109 -5.89 18.23 14.28
N GLY A 110 -5.71 18.74 15.49
CA GLY A 110 -4.48 18.58 16.27
C GLY A 110 -3.90 19.93 16.67
N ALA A 111 -2.67 19.92 17.15
CA ALA A 111 -1.92 21.13 17.47
C ALA A 111 -1.47 21.86 16.19
N PRO A 112 -1.17 23.17 16.28
CA PRO A 112 -0.60 23.92 15.16
C PRO A 112 0.64 23.24 14.58
N PHE A 113 0.76 23.31 13.26
CA PHE A 113 1.93 22.83 12.54
C PHE A 113 3.02 23.90 12.50
N GLU A 114 4.26 23.43 12.45
CA GLU A 114 5.48 24.19 12.24
C GLU A 114 6.17 23.70 10.98
N LEU A 115 6.66 24.63 10.17
CA LEU A 115 7.45 24.33 8.98
C LEU A 115 8.93 24.23 9.38
N VAL A 116 9.49 23.03 9.30
CA VAL A 116 10.89 22.76 9.66
C VAL A 116 11.81 22.94 8.46
N GLU A 117 11.38 22.48 7.29
CA GLU A 117 12.14 22.57 6.04
C GLU A 117 11.17 22.81 4.87
N ALA A 118 11.55 23.68 3.93
CA ALA A 118 10.83 23.87 2.69
C ALA A 118 11.79 24.05 1.51
N GLY A 119 11.68 23.17 0.54
CA GLY A 119 12.34 23.23 -0.76
C GLY A 119 11.42 22.74 -1.87
N GLU A 120 11.89 22.78 -3.12
CA GLU A 120 11.07 22.41 -4.28
C GLU A 120 10.62 20.95 -4.27
N LYS A 121 11.46 20.04 -3.77
CA LYS A 121 11.23 18.59 -3.78
C LYS A 121 11.11 17.98 -2.39
N ARG A 122 11.18 18.79 -1.34
CA ARG A 122 11.21 18.33 0.05
C ARG A 122 10.56 19.34 0.99
N ILE A 123 9.64 18.87 1.81
CA ILE A 123 8.96 19.68 2.84
C ILE A 123 8.95 18.86 4.13
N VAL A 124 9.36 19.46 5.24
CA VAL A 124 9.31 18.84 6.57
C VAL A 124 8.40 19.65 7.48
N LEU A 125 7.40 18.98 8.04
CA LEU A 125 6.38 19.56 8.90
C LEU A 125 6.41 18.89 10.26
N ARG A 126 6.14 19.65 11.32
CA ARG A 126 6.08 19.14 12.69
C ARG A 126 4.83 19.65 13.39
N THR A 127 4.23 18.84 14.25
CA THR A 127 3.17 19.27 15.17
C THR A 127 3.32 18.55 16.49
N LYS A 128 2.97 19.19 17.60
CA LYS A 128 3.08 18.59 18.93
C LYS A 128 2.23 17.30 19.04
N GLN A 129 1.03 17.31 18.46
CA GLN A 129 0.19 16.14 18.34
C GLN A 129 -0.83 16.32 17.20
N THR A 130 -1.16 15.23 16.52
CA THR A 130 -2.36 15.17 15.67
C THR A 130 -3.53 14.59 16.46
N PHE A 131 -4.77 14.79 15.99
CA PHE A 131 -5.91 14.09 16.60
C PHE A 131 -5.73 12.57 16.55
N GLU A 132 -5.11 12.03 15.50
CA GLU A 132 -4.87 10.59 15.34
C GLU A 132 -3.92 10.06 16.41
N SER A 133 -2.84 10.81 16.67
CA SER A 133 -1.84 10.42 17.66
C SER A 133 -2.36 10.44 19.09
N GLU A 134 -3.43 11.19 19.35
CA GLU A 134 -4.16 11.15 20.62
C GLU A 134 -5.14 9.98 20.66
N VAL A 135 -5.92 9.78 19.59
CA VAL A 135 -6.97 8.76 19.51
C VAL A 135 -6.41 7.33 19.53
N LEU A 136 -5.25 7.12 18.91
CA LEU A 136 -4.60 5.83 18.74
C LEU A 136 -3.32 5.71 19.58
N LYS A 137 -3.22 6.49 20.67
CA LYS A 137 -2.04 6.48 21.55
C LYS A 137 -1.74 5.10 22.13
N ASP A 138 -2.76 4.28 22.35
CA ASP A 138 -2.63 2.90 22.83
C ASP A 138 -1.97 1.94 21.82
N TRP A 139 -1.85 2.34 20.55
CA TRP A 139 -1.15 1.53 19.55
C TRP A 139 0.38 1.56 19.72
N ASN A 140 0.92 2.57 20.43
CA ASN A 140 2.34 2.73 20.74
C ASN A 140 3.26 2.59 19.51
N MET A 141 2.88 3.26 18.41
CA MET A 141 3.57 3.25 17.13
C MET A 141 3.20 4.51 16.32
N PRO A 142 3.82 4.79 15.16
CA PRO A 142 3.38 5.86 14.27
C PRO A 142 1.98 5.54 13.69
N VAL A 143 1.06 6.50 13.81
CA VAL A 143 -0.37 6.30 13.49
C VAL A 143 -0.99 7.39 12.62
N CYS A 144 -0.25 8.43 12.23
CA CYS A 144 -0.83 9.61 11.58
C CYS A 144 -1.05 9.39 10.07
N GLY A 145 -1.79 8.34 9.70
CA GLY A 145 -2.08 7.98 8.32
C GLY A 145 -2.96 9.00 7.62
N ILE A 146 -3.95 9.58 8.30
CA ILE A 146 -4.81 10.64 7.76
C ILE A 146 -3.96 11.86 7.41
N HIS A 147 -3.12 12.34 8.33
CA HIS A 147 -2.24 13.48 8.05
C HIS A 147 -1.26 13.17 6.91
N GLN A 148 -0.62 12.00 6.91
CA GLN A 148 0.27 11.59 5.81
C GLN A 148 -0.47 11.65 4.46
N GLY A 149 -1.65 11.02 4.37
CA GLY A 149 -2.43 10.97 3.14
C GLY A 149 -2.90 12.35 2.72
N TRP A 150 -3.46 13.11 3.66
CA TRP A 150 -3.93 14.47 3.42
C TRP A 150 -2.83 15.37 2.88
N ILE A 151 -1.63 15.37 3.48
CA ILE A 151 -0.48 16.15 3.01
C ILE A 151 -0.12 15.78 1.56
N GLU A 152 -0.05 14.49 1.25
CA GLU A 152 0.26 14.01 -0.11
C GLU A 152 -0.78 14.46 -1.14
N GLY A 153 -2.06 14.36 -0.79
CA GLY A 153 -3.16 14.78 -1.66
C GLY A 153 -3.14 16.28 -1.90
N VAL A 154 -2.91 17.07 -0.85
CA VAL A 154 -2.80 18.53 -0.93
C VAL A 154 -1.62 18.94 -1.82
N LEU A 155 -0.43 18.39 -1.58
CA LEU A 155 0.75 18.69 -2.38
C LEU A 155 0.58 18.26 -3.84
N LYS A 156 -0.03 17.10 -4.09
CA LYS A 156 -0.34 16.66 -5.45
C LYS A 156 -1.33 17.59 -6.16
N ALA A 157 -2.34 18.10 -5.45
CA ALA A 157 -3.32 19.02 -6.02
C ALA A 157 -2.70 20.33 -6.50
N VAL A 158 -1.76 20.89 -5.73
CA VAL A 158 -1.15 22.20 -6.06
C VAL A 158 0.10 22.12 -6.92
N THR A 159 0.81 20.99 -6.92
CA THR A 159 2.03 20.82 -7.74
C THR A 159 1.81 20.01 -9.02
N GLY A 160 0.75 19.20 -9.08
CA GLY A 160 0.56 18.20 -10.13
C GLY A 160 1.58 17.05 -10.10
N ARG A 161 2.46 17.00 -9.09
CA ARG A 161 3.51 15.99 -8.93
C ARG A 161 3.14 14.97 -7.85
N THR A 162 3.81 13.81 -7.87
CA THR A 162 3.62 12.80 -6.83
C THR A 162 4.51 13.12 -5.63
N TRP A 163 3.90 13.14 -4.45
CA TRP A 163 4.60 13.34 -3.17
C TRP A 163 4.39 12.12 -2.28
N PHE A 164 5.42 11.79 -1.51
CA PHE A 164 5.39 10.72 -0.52
C PHE A 164 5.70 11.30 0.86
N CYS A 165 4.75 11.18 1.78
CA CYS A 165 4.87 11.70 3.15
C CYS A 165 5.16 10.56 4.13
N ILE A 166 6.31 10.60 4.80
CA ILE A 166 6.70 9.62 5.82
C ILE A 166 6.60 10.29 7.19
N GLU A 167 5.86 9.66 8.10
CA GLU A 167 5.92 9.99 9.52
C GLU A 167 7.21 9.45 10.13
N LYS A 168 8.10 10.34 10.60
CA LYS A 168 9.41 9.99 11.18
C LYS A 168 9.37 9.82 12.69
N SER A 169 8.54 10.61 13.36
CA SER A 169 8.27 10.54 14.80
C SER A 169 6.78 10.70 15.04
N CYS A 170 6.27 10.20 16.16
CA CYS A 170 4.85 10.26 16.49
C CYS A 170 4.62 10.44 17.99
N HIS A 171 3.73 11.36 18.35
CA HIS A 171 3.28 11.50 19.74
C HIS A 171 2.69 10.19 20.32
N ALA A 172 2.02 9.36 19.50
CA ALA A 172 1.45 8.08 19.94
C ALA A 172 2.50 7.05 20.37
N GLN A 173 3.74 7.14 19.84
CA GLN A 173 4.84 6.26 20.25
C GLN A 173 5.72 6.86 21.36
N GLY A 174 5.27 7.97 21.96
CA GLY A 174 5.97 8.65 23.05
C GLY A 174 6.94 9.75 22.62
N ASP A 175 7.02 10.08 21.32
CA ASP A 175 7.86 11.19 20.87
C ASP A 175 7.27 12.55 21.27
N PRO A 176 8.09 13.61 21.40
CA PRO A 176 7.63 14.94 21.75
C PRO A 176 6.74 15.61 20.68
N TYR A 177 6.75 15.09 19.45
CA TYR A 177 6.01 15.62 18.31
C TYR A 177 5.78 14.56 17.23
N CYS A 178 4.77 14.78 16.39
CA CYS A 178 4.64 14.12 15.10
C CYS A 178 5.42 14.88 14.03
N GLU A 179 6.31 14.20 13.30
CA GLU A 179 7.11 14.79 12.22
C GLU A 179 6.84 14.10 10.89
N PHE A 180 6.59 14.90 9.86
CA PHE A 180 6.23 14.46 8.52
C PHE A 180 7.27 14.94 7.52
N VAL A 181 7.95 14.00 6.88
CA VAL A 181 8.92 14.26 5.81
C VAL A 181 8.27 13.95 4.48
N CYS A 182 8.07 14.98 3.67
CA CYS A 182 7.40 14.90 2.38
C CYS A 182 8.41 15.09 1.27
N ASP A 183 8.70 14.03 0.52
CA ASP A 183 9.60 14.08 -0.63
C ASP A 183 8.79 13.97 -1.92
N GLN A 184 9.11 14.79 -2.91
CA GLN A 184 8.60 14.64 -4.26
C GLN A 184 9.29 13.41 -4.88
N VAL A 185 8.48 12.44 -5.30
CA VAL A 185 8.97 11.19 -5.88
C VAL A 185 8.53 11.07 -7.33
N GLU A 186 9.43 10.61 -8.19
CA GLU A 186 9.02 10.02 -9.46
C GLU A 186 8.50 8.61 -9.13
N PRO A 187 7.21 8.30 -9.35
CA PRO A 187 6.65 7.01 -9.00
C PRO A 187 7.24 5.92 -9.90
N SER A 188 8.37 5.34 -9.49
CA SER A 188 8.96 4.19 -10.16
C SER A 188 8.40 2.89 -9.59
N TRP A 189 8.34 1.86 -10.43
CA TRP A 189 8.02 0.49 -9.98
C TRP A 189 8.93 0.06 -8.82
N LYS A 190 10.24 0.31 -8.95
CA LYS A 190 11.25 -0.05 -7.95
C LYS A 190 10.88 0.46 -6.56
N PHE A 191 10.50 1.73 -6.45
CA PHE A 191 10.08 2.33 -5.18
C PHE A 191 8.86 1.60 -4.58
N LYS A 192 7.81 1.40 -5.37
CA LYS A 192 6.57 0.74 -4.91
C LYS A 192 6.86 -0.70 -4.47
N ALA A 193 7.66 -1.42 -5.23
CA ALA A 193 7.91 -2.83 -5.02
C ALA A 193 8.88 -3.11 -3.86
N GLU A 194 9.91 -2.27 -3.66
CA GLU A 194 10.76 -2.32 -2.46
C GLU A 194 9.95 -2.08 -1.19
N ALA A 195 8.96 -1.16 -1.23
CA ALA A 195 8.09 -0.91 -0.08
C ALA A 195 7.24 -2.14 0.26
N VAL A 196 6.72 -2.87 -0.73
CA VAL A 196 5.98 -4.13 -0.50
C VAL A 196 6.86 -5.17 0.20
N VAL A 197 8.09 -5.36 -0.27
CA VAL A 197 9.02 -6.37 0.31
C VAL A 197 9.45 -6.05 1.72
N LYS A 198 9.68 -4.78 2.04
CA LYS A 198 10.04 -4.37 3.40
C LYS A 198 8.86 -4.46 4.38
N GLY A 199 7.67 -4.85 3.92
CA GLY A 199 6.43 -4.75 4.70
C GLY A 199 6.00 -3.30 4.92
N GLU A 200 6.60 -2.37 4.18
CA GLU A 200 6.34 -0.93 4.18
C GLU A 200 5.13 -0.57 3.30
N SER A 201 4.57 -1.49 2.51
CA SER A 201 3.29 -1.30 1.82
C SER A 201 2.59 -2.64 1.58
N ALA A 202 1.28 -2.62 1.36
CA ALA A 202 0.55 -3.76 0.82
C ALA A 202 0.39 -3.63 -0.70
N ILE A 203 0.33 -4.75 -1.41
CA ILE A 203 0.11 -4.80 -2.85
C ILE A 203 -1.23 -4.14 -3.25
N THR A 204 -2.22 -4.21 -2.35
CA THR A 204 -3.54 -3.59 -2.50
C THR A 204 -3.47 -2.07 -2.58
N GLU A 205 -2.39 -1.46 -2.10
CA GLU A 205 -2.15 -0.02 -2.28
C GLU A 205 -1.90 0.32 -3.75
N PHE A 206 -1.43 -0.63 -4.54
CA PHE A 206 -1.09 -0.45 -5.95
C PHE A 206 -2.03 -1.16 -6.92
N ILE A 207 -3.13 -1.70 -6.41
CA ILE A 207 -4.23 -2.17 -7.25
C ILE A 207 -5.09 -0.96 -7.63
N GLU A 208 -5.21 -0.73 -8.93
CA GLU A 208 -6.19 0.17 -9.51
C GLU A 208 -7.31 -0.67 -10.14
N HIS A 209 -8.50 -0.61 -9.56
CA HIS A 209 -9.67 -1.33 -10.07
C HIS A 209 -10.70 -0.33 -10.58
N LYS A 210 -10.90 -0.32 -11.90
CA LYS A 210 -11.92 0.47 -12.60
C LYS A 210 -12.99 -0.48 -13.14
N PRO A 211 -13.92 -0.97 -12.29
CA PRO A 211 -14.88 -2.01 -12.66
C PRO A 211 -15.77 -1.59 -13.84
N LEU A 212 -16.22 -0.34 -13.88
CA LEU A 212 -17.04 0.20 -14.98
C LEU A 212 -16.30 0.25 -16.33
N GLN A 213 -14.97 0.16 -16.32
CA GLN A 213 -14.15 0.10 -17.53
C GLN A 213 -13.65 -1.31 -17.83
N GLY A 214 -13.97 -2.31 -17.00
CA GLY A 214 -13.44 -3.67 -17.12
C GLY A 214 -11.92 -3.74 -16.94
N LYS A 215 -11.32 -2.81 -16.19
CA LYS A 215 -9.87 -2.73 -16.01
C LYS A 215 -9.47 -2.96 -14.56
N ILE A 216 -8.52 -3.86 -14.36
CA ILE A 216 -7.76 -3.99 -13.12
C ILE A 216 -6.28 -3.95 -13.47
N GLN A 217 -5.55 -3.10 -12.77
CA GLN A 217 -4.09 -2.96 -12.91
C GLN A 217 -3.43 -3.17 -11.56
N LEU A 218 -2.28 -3.83 -11.58
CA LEU A 218 -1.40 -3.99 -10.45
C LEU A 218 -0.08 -3.29 -10.77
N ILE A 219 0.21 -2.18 -10.08
CA ILE A 219 1.39 -1.34 -10.34
C ILE A 219 1.54 -1.10 -11.86
N ASP A 220 0.47 -0.58 -12.49
CA ASP A 220 0.44 -0.21 -13.90
C ASP A 220 0.34 -1.38 -14.91
N GLU A 221 0.57 -2.64 -14.48
CA GLU A 221 0.40 -3.84 -15.31
C GLU A 221 -1.06 -4.34 -15.31
N PRO A 222 -1.67 -4.62 -16.46
CA PRO A 222 -3.01 -5.19 -16.52
C PRO A 222 -3.04 -6.60 -15.95
N VAL A 223 -4.00 -6.88 -15.09
CA VAL A 223 -4.18 -8.21 -14.47
C VAL A 223 -5.62 -8.70 -14.66
N VAL A 224 -5.87 -9.95 -14.27
CA VAL A 224 -7.21 -10.53 -14.23
C VAL A 224 -7.42 -11.16 -12.85
N MET A 225 -8.59 -10.93 -12.26
CA MET A 225 -9.03 -11.65 -11.07
C MET A 225 -9.78 -12.90 -11.50
N MET A 226 -9.27 -14.07 -11.11
CA MET A 226 -9.86 -15.35 -11.50
C MET A 226 -10.31 -16.15 -10.27
N PRO A 227 -11.59 -16.56 -10.18
CA PRO A 227 -12.05 -17.49 -9.16
C PRO A 227 -11.35 -18.84 -9.22
N ARG A 228 -11.08 -19.45 -8.05
CA ARG A 228 -10.38 -20.74 -7.92
C ARG A 228 -11.02 -21.90 -8.69
N PHE A 229 -12.35 -21.88 -8.91
CA PHE A 229 -13.02 -22.95 -9.66
C PHE A 229 -12.68 -22.94 -11.16
N ILE A 230 -12.32 -21.78 -11.72
CA ILE A 230 -11.88 -21.70 -13.12
C ILE A 230 -10.51 -22.38 -13.24
N PHE A 231 -9.61 -22.12 -12.28
CA PHE A 231 -8.30 -22.78 -12.21
C PHE A 231 -8.42 -24.31 -12.10
N THR A 232 -9.31 -24.83 -11.24
CA THR A 232 -9.54 -26.28 -11.12
C THR A 232 -10.13 -26.86 -12.39
N SER A 233 -11.13 -26.21 -12.98
CA SER A 233 -11.79 -26.64 -14.21
C SER A 233 -10.79 -26.76 -15.37
N MET A 234 -9.93 -25.75 -15.57
CA MET A 234 -8.89 -25.78 -16.58
C MET A 234 -7.90 -26.93 -16.36
N THR A 235 -7.44 -27.10 -15.12
CA THR A 235 -6.45 -28.14 -14.78
C THR A 235 -7.03 -29.54 -14.94
N GLN A 236 -8.28 -29.78 -14.51
CA GLN A 236 -8.96 -31.06 -14.68
C GLN A 236 -9.23 -31.37 -16.15
N SER A 237 -9.63 -30.37 -16.94
CA SER A 237 -9.84 -30.54 -18.39
C SER A 237 -8.54 -30.94 -19.10
N LEU A 238 -7.41 -30.33 -18.72
CA LEU A 238 -6.09 -30.71 -19.21
C LEU A 238 -5.77 -32.17 -18.86
N LYS A 239 -5.90 -32.55 -17.58
CA LYS A 239 -5.67 -33.93 -17.11
C LYS A 239 -6.54 -34.96 -17.83
N LYS A 240 -7.82 -34.65 -18.06
CA LYS A 240 -8.76 -35.54 -18.78
C LYS A 240 -8.37 -35.73 -20.24
N THR A 241 -7.81 -34.69 -20.88
CA THR A 241 -7.52 -34.70 -22.32
C THR A 241 -6.22 -35.40 -22.65
N MET A 242 -5.15 -35.15 -21.90
CA MET A 242 -3.80 -35.69 -22.20
C MET A 242 -3.30 -36.72 -21.19
N GLY A 243 -4.02 -36.95 -20.09
CA GLY A 243 -3.56 -37.74 -18.96
C GLY A 243 -2.84 -36.90 -17.91
N GLU A 244 -2.73 -37.44 -16.70
CA GLU A 244 -2.29 -36.66 -15.54
C GLU A 244 -0.80 -36.27 -15.57
N ALA A 245 0.09 -37.23 -15.85
CA ALA A 245 1.53 -36.97 -15.89
C ALA A 245 1.92 -35.87 -16.89
N PRO A 246 1.49 -35.91 -18.18
CA PRO A 246 1.81 -34.83 -19.12
C PRO A 246 1.14 -33.50 -18.73
N ALA A 247 -0.11 -33.50 -18.23
CA ALA A 247 -0.77 -32.28 -17.75
C ALA A 247 -0.01 -31.61 -16.60
N ASN A 248 0.47 -32.40 -15.63
CA ASN A 248 1.30 -31.89 -14.54
C ASN A 248 2.65 -31.32 -15.05
N GLY A 249 3.26 -31.97 -16.04
CA GLY A 249 4.48 -31.48 -16.69
C GLY A 249 4.28 -30.16 -17.43
N VAL A 250 3.17 -30.01 -18.15
CA VAL A 250 2.77 -28.76 -18.82
C VAL A 250 2.57 -27.65 -17.79
N ASN A 251 1.81 -27.91 -16.72
CA ASN A 251 1.56 -26.96 -15.65
C ASN A 251 2.86 -26.50 -14.96
N TYR A 252 3.75 -27.44 -14.62
CA TYR A 252 5.06 -27.12 -14.05
C TYR A 252 5.84 -26.19 -14.97
N ARG A 253 5.95 -26.51 -16.27
CA ARG A 253 6.73 -25.71 -17.21
C ARG A 253 6.11 -24.33 -17.45
N ALA A 254 4.80 -24.24 -17.64
CA ALA A 254 4.11 -22.97 -17.86
C ALA A 254 4.34 -22.00 -16.70
N TYR A 255 4.26 -22.49 -15.46
CA TYR A 255 4.48 -21.64 -14.28
C TYR A 255 5.97 -21.34 -14.04
N MET A 256 6.86 -22.23 -14.44
CA MET A 256 8.30 -21.97 -14.43
C MET A 256 8.71 -20.88 -15.43
N ASP A 257 8.06 -20.82 -16.60
CA ASP A 257 8.25 -19.72 -17.55
C ASP A 257 7.66 -18.43 -16.96
N MET A 258 6.45 -18.47 -16.38
CA MET A 258 5.85 -17.32 -15.68
C MET A 258 6.76 -16.76 -14.58
N GLY A 259 7.36 -17.62 -13.75
CA GLY A 259 8.29 -17.19 -12.69
C GLY A 259 9.56 -16.52 -13.24
N ARG A 260 10.11 -17.04 -14.34
CA ARG A 260 11.27 -16.43 -15.03
C ARG A 260 10.91 -15.09 -15.65
N GLU A 261 9.79 -15.01 -16.35
CA GLU A 261 9.30 -13.76 -16.96
C GLU A 261 9.04 -12.66 -15.92
N ASN A 262 8.47 -13.03 -14.77
CA ASN A 262 8.26 -12.10 -13.66
C ASN A 262 9.59 -11.50 -13.15
N VAL A 263 10.62 -12.33 -12.99
CA VAL A 263 11.95 -11.84 -12.60
C VAL A 263 12.61 -11.00 -13.69
N GLU A 264 12.51 -11.38 -14.95
CA GLU A 264 13.02 -10.56 -16.07
C GLU A 264 12.34 -9.20 -16.15
N HIS A 265 11.05 -9.13 -15.81
CA HIS A 265 10.34 -7.87 -15.69
C HIS A 265 10.95 -6.97 -14.60
N TYR A 266 11.25 -7.52 -13.43
CA TYR A 266 11.92 -6.77 -12.36
C TYR A 266 13.35 -6.34 -12.73
N LYS A 267 14.09 -7.15 -13.50
CA LYS A 267 15.41 -6.77 -14.01
C LYS A 267 15.35 -5.58 -14.96
N LYS A 268 14.38 -5.55 -15.89
CA LYS A 268 14.13 -4.41 -16.78
C LYS A 268 13.83 -3.12 -16.03
N MET A 269 13.35 -3.24 -14.79
CA MET A 269 13.06 -2.12 -13.89
C MET A 269 14.26 -1.69 -13.03
N GLY A 270 15.45 -2.26 -13.27
CA GLY A 270 16.71 -1.87 -12.61
C GLY A 270 16.97 -2.58 -11.28
N ILE A 271 16.31 -3.70 -11.02
CA ILE A 271 16.54 -4.54 -9.84
C ILE A 271 17.45 -5.70 -10.23
N THR A 272 18.64 -5.75 -9.65
CA THR A 272 19.68 -6.69 -10.10
C THR A 272 20.15 -7.67 -9.03
N ASN A 273 19.87 -7.41 -7.75
CA ASN A 273 20.26 -8.31 -6.67
C ASN A 273 19.39 -9.60 -6.69
N PRO A 274 19.98 -10.80 -6.85
CA PRO A 274 19.24 -12.06 -6.93
C PRO A 274 18.31 -12.33 -5.74
N LYS A 275 18.78 -12.10 -4.52
CA LYS A 275 17.97 -12.32 -3.32
C LYS A 275 16.78 -11.36 -3.28
N THR A 276 17.02 -10.09 -3.59
CA THR A 276 15.94 -9.09 -3.68
C THR A 276 14.91 -9.50 -4.74
N LEU A 277 15.34 -9.97 -5.92
CA LEU A 277 14.44 -10.44 -6.97
C LEU A 277 13.55 -11.61 -6.49
N SER A 278 14.13 -12.61 -5.83
CA SER A 278 13.36 -13.76 -5.33
C SER A 278 12.40 -13.36 -4.20
N ASP A 279 12.88 -12.57 -3.23
CA ASP A 279 12.08 -12.12 -2.08
C ASP A 279 10.89 -11.26 -2.55
N MET A 280 11.12 -10.41 -3.56
CA MET A 280 10.08 -9.65 -4.25
C MET A 280 9.04 -10.55 -4.86
N ALA A 281 9.44 -11.48 -5.72
CA ALA A 281 8.50 -12.37 -6.39
C ALA A 281 7.66 -13.16 -5.36
N PHE A 282 8.29 -13.77 -4.35
CA PHE A 282 7.57 -14.53 -3.32
C PHE A 282 6.58 -13.66 -2.53
N THR A 283 6.99 -12.45 -2.13
CA THR A 283 6.10 -11.53 -1.40
C THR A 283 4.90 -11.12 -2.26
N PHE A 284 5.13 -10.83 -3.54
CA PHE A 284 4.08 -10.45 -4.47
C PHE A 284 3.08 -11.59 -4.70
N TYR A 285 3.57 -12.79 -5.04
CA TYR A 285 2.69 -13.95 -5.24
C TYR A 285 1.92 -14.32 -3.97
N ALA A 286 2.52 -14.16 -2.79
CA ALA A 286 1.84 -14.36 -1.52
C ALA A 286 0.69 -13.36 -1.33
N GLN A 287 0.94 -12.07 -1.54
CA GLN A 287 -0.11 -11.04 -1.40
C GLN A 287 -1.17 -11.09 -2.52
N MET A 288 -0.86 -11.69 -3.66
CA MET A 288 -1.83 -11.99 -4.74
C MET A 288 -2.70 -13.22 -4.44
N GLY A 289 -2.45 -13.94 -3.34
CA GLY A 289 -3.28 -15.08 -2.91
C GLY A 289 -2.90 -16.42 -3.54
N TRP A 290 -1.69 -16.55 -4.10
CA TRP A 290 -1.21 -17.83 -4.63
C TRP A 290 -0.78 -18.81 -3.54
N PHE A 291 -0.26 -18.29 -2.43
CA PHE A 291 0.18 -19.04 -1.25
C PHE A 291 0.42 -18.08 -0.08
N SER A 292 0.71 -18.63 1.10
CA SER A 292 1.27 -17.90 2.23
C SER A 292 2.65 -18.47 2.56
N LEU A 293 3.65 -17.60 2.67
CA LEU A 293 5.03 -18.00 2.96
C LEU A 293 5.18 -18.26 4.46
N VAL A 294 5.53 -19.50 4.83
CA VAL A 294 5.75 -19.91 6.23
C VAL A 294 7.22 -19.81 6.60
N GLY A 295 8.10 -20.26 5.71
CA GLY A 295 9.54 -20.20 5.94
C GLY A 295 10.35 -20.59 4.71
N GLU A 296 11.61 -20.20 4.70
CA GLU A 296 12.58 -20.60 3.69
C GLU A 296 13.96 -20.83 4.30
N GLU A 297 14.67 -21.81 3.75
CA GLU A 297 16.04 -22.15 4.14
C GLU A 297 16.90 -22.23 2.87
N TRP A 298 18.07 -21.60 2.90
CA TRP A 298 19.03 -21.62 1.80
C TRP A 298 20.34 -22.28 2.25
N ASP A 299 20.72 -23.35 1.56
CA ASP A 299 22.02 -23.99 1.70
C ASP A 299 22.93 -23.47 0.57
N GLU A 300 23.86 -22.60 0.94
CA GLU A 300 24.83 -22.00 0.02
C GLU A 300 25.83 -23.00 -0.54
N ALA A 301 26.16 -24.07 0.21
CA ALA A 301 27.15 -25.06 -0.21
C ALA A 301 26.59 -25.98 -1.29
N THR A 302 25.34 -26.44 -1.12
CA THR A 302 24.66 -27.30 -2.10
C THR A 302 23.83 -26.54 -3.12
N LYS A 303 23.68 -25.21 -2.96
CA LYS A 303 22.79 -24.36 -3.77
C LYS A 303 21.36 -24.88 -3.76
N THR A 304 20.91 -25.34 -2.59
CA THR A 304 19.58 -25.91 -2.39
C THR A 304 18.72 -24.93 -1.58
N LYS A 305 17.46 -24.74 -1.99
CA LYS A 305 16.47 -23.98 -1.23
C LYS A 305 15.34 -24.89 -0.78
N THR A 306 14.97 -24.81 0.49
CA THR A 306 13.71 -25.40 0.99
C THR A 306 12.72 -24.26 1.24
N ILE A 307 11.49 -24.40 0.75
CA ILE A 307 10.43 -23.41 0.93
C ILE A 307 9.20 -24.11 1.51
N THR A 308 8.70 -23.59 2.62
CA THR A 308 7.47 -24.06 3.27
C THR A 308 6.36 -23.04 3.04
N LEU A 309 5.26 -23.51 2.47
CA LEU A 309 4.10 -22.71 2.11
C LEU A 309 2.83 -23.27 2.76
N SER A 310 1.94 -22.38 3.16
CA SER A 310 0.55 -22.70 3.51
C SER A 310 -0.40 -22.11 2.48
N HIS A 311 -1.64 -22.62 2.44
CA HIS A 311 -2.69 -22.11 1.57
C HIS A 311 -2.31 -21.95 0.09
N THR A 312 -1.51 -22.88 -0.45
CA THR A 312 -1.19 -22.86 -1.89
C THR A 312 -2.48 -23.00 -2.69
N VAL A 313 -2.61 -22.24 -3.78
CA VAL A 313 -3.85 -22.20 -4.57
C VAL A 313 -4.26 -23.60 -4.99
N GLU A 314 -3.30 -24.44 -5.39
CA GLU A 314 -3.54 -25.82 -5.81
C GLU A 314 -4.05 -26.70 -4.67
N SER A 315 -3.40 -26.69 -3.51
CA SER A 315 -3.84 -27.57 -2.40
C SER A 315 -5.22 -27.19 -1.88
N GLU A 316 -5.50 -25.90 -1.76
CA GLU A 316 -6.81 -25.38 -1.36
C GLU A 316 -7.89 -25.64 -2.42
N SER A 317 -7.51 -25.60 -3.71
CA SER A 317 -8.43 -25.83 -4.83
C SER A 317 -8.80 -27.30 -5.01
N PHE A 318 -7.85 -28.22 -4.84
CA PHE A 318 -8.08 -29.65 -5.02
C PHE A 318 -8.55 -30.36 -3.74
N GLY A 319 -8.34 -29.76 -2.57
CA GLY A 319 -8.68 -30.36 -1.29
C GLY A 319 -7.82 -31.59 -0.98
N THR A 320 -8.37 -32.53 -0.23
CA THR A 320 -7.67 -33.77 0.17
C THR A 320 -7.53 -34.74 -1.00
N THR A 321 -6.32 -35.25 -1.22
CA THR A 321 -5.97 -36.25 -2.23
C THR A 321 -4.88 -37.18 -1.65
N GLU A 322 -4.54 -38.26 -2.34
CA GLU A 322 -3.46 -39.17 -1.89
C GLU A 322 -2.06 -38.78 -2.45
N LYS A 323 -1.95 -37.66 -3.17
CA LYS A 323 -0.74 -37.28 -3.90
C LYS A 323 -0.42 -35.79 -3.82
N ASN A 324 0.81 -35.46 -4.19
CA ASN A 324 1.26 -34.08 -4.38
C ASN A 324 0.51 -33.47 -5.56
N VAL A 325 0.02 -32.24 -5.39
CA VAL A 325 -0.80 -31.56 -6.40
C VAL A 325 -0.23 -30.22 -6.83
N CYS A 326 0.77 -29.68 -6.14
CA CYS A 326 1.22 -28.29 -6.34
C CYS A 326 2.28 -28.15 -7.44
N PHE A 327 1.98 -28.66 -8.64
CA PHE A 327 2.92 -28.66 -9.77
C PHE A 327 3.14 -27.27 -10.36
N CYS A 328 2.10 -26.44 -10.43
CA CYS A 328 2.20 -25.05 -10.84
C CYS A 328 3.07 -24.26 -9.85
N THR A 329 2.83 -24.42 -8.55
CA THR A 329 3.59 -23.76 -7.49
C THR A 329 5.05 -24.18 -7.52
N ALA A 330 5.34 -25.49 -7.65
CA ALA A 330 6.72 -25.96 -7.81
C ALA A 330 7.40 -25.33 -9.03
N GLY A 331 6.72 -25.32 -10.18
CA GLY A 331 7.20 -24.67 -11.40
C GLY A 331 7.52 -23.19 -11.17
N LEU A 332 6.59 -22.44 -10.60
CA LEU A 332 6.74 -21.02 -10.28
C LEU A 332 7.96 -20.74 -9.41
N LEU A 333 8.11 -21.49 -8.30
CA LEU A 333 9.24 -21.32 -7.39
C LEU A 333 10.57 -21.61 -8.09
N ALA A 334 10.65 -22.67 -8.90
CA ALA A 334 11.83 -22.97 -9.70
C ALA A 334 12.14 -21.82 -10.66
N GLY A 335 11.13 -21.33 -11.39
CA GLY A 335 11.29 -20.23 -12.34
C GLY A 335 11.80 -18.94 -11.71
N ILE A 336 11.28 -18.58 -10.54
CA ILE A 336 11.74 -17.42 -9.78
C ILE A 336 13.21 -17.57 -9.39
N ILE A 337 13.62 -18.74 -8.87
CA ILE A 337 15.01 -18.97 -8.47
C ILE A 337 15.95 -19.00 -9.68
N GLU A 338 15.59 -19.68 -10.77
CA GLU A 338 16.42 -19.65 -11.99
C GLU A 338 16.57 -18.24 -12.54
N GLY A 339 15.46 -17.50 -12.65
CA GLY A 339 15.47 -16.13 -13.13
C GLY A 339 16.31 -15.22 -12.25
N SER A 340 16.23 -15.39 -10.93
CA SER A 340 16.91 -14.51 -9.97
C SER A 340 18.41 -14.78 -9.89
N PHE A 341 18.80 -16.04 -9.78
CA PHE A 341 20.19 -16.45 -9.54
C PHE A 341 20.95 -16.84 -10.81
N GLY A 342 20.27 -16.98 -11.95
CA GLY A 342 20.90 -17.37 -13.22
C GLY A 342 21.42 -18.81 -13.25
N ILE A 343 20.91 -19.67 -12.37
CA ILE A 343 21.27 -21.10 -12.28
C ILE A 343 20.12 -21.97 -12.78
N LYS A 344 20.43 -23.21 -13.19
CA LYS A 344 19.40 -24.20 -13.55
C LYS A 344 18.97 -24.98 -12.32
N VAL A 345 17.67 -25.04 -12.05
CA VAL A 345 17.14 -25.73 -10.85
C VAL A 345 15.95 -26.61 -11.17
N GLN A 346 15.62 -27.48 -10.22
CA GLN A 346 14.36 -28.18 -10.18
C GLN A 346 13.72 -28.03 -8.81
N ALA A 347 12.44 -27.67 -8.81
CA ALA A 347 11.62 -27.76 -7.63
C ALA A 347 10.87 -29.10 -7.60
N LYS A 348 10.80 -29.70 -6.42
CA LYS A 348 9.98 -30.87 -6.13
C LYS A 348 9.20 -30.61 -4.84
N GLU A 349 7.89 -30.81 -4.88
CA GLU A 349 7.06 -30.86 -3.68
C GLU A 349 7.40 -32.16 -2.92
N THR A 350 7.82 -32.04 -1.66
CA THR A 350 8.19 -33.16 -0.79
C THR A 350 7.06 -33.51 0.19
N LEU A 351 6.37 -32.49 0.71
CA LEU A 351 5.18 -32.60 1.56
C LEU A 351 4.05 -31.77 0.95
N CYS A 352 2.80 -32.19 1.11
CA CYS A 352 1.66 -31.54 0.50
C CYS A 352 0.45 -31.55 1.43
N LYS A 353 -0.16 -30.38 1.63
CA LYS A 353 -1.39 -30.28 2.43
C LYS A 353 -2.53 -31.15 1.90
N SER A 354 -2.62 -31.29 0.58
CA SER A 354 -3.61 -32.19 -0.02
C SER A 354 -3.40 -33.65 0.38
N LYS A 355 -2.17 -34.09 0.70
CA LYS A 355 -1.89 -35.45 1.21
C LYS A 355 -2.22 -35.65 2.69
N GLY A 356 -2.58 -34.58 3.40
CA GLY A 356 -2.77 -34.59 4.84
C GLY A 356 -1.56 -34.10 5.64
N ASP A 357 -0.51 -33.57 4.99
CA ASP A 357 0.57 -32.87 5.69
C ASP A 357 0.08 -31.49 6.18
N ASP A 358 0.71 -30.90 7.20
CA ASP A 358 0.29 -29.58 7.72
C ASP A 358 0.52 -28.44 6.70
N HIS A 359 1.61 -28.55 5.93
CA HIS A 359 2.07 -27.54 4.97
C HIS A 359 2.56 -28.19 3.68
N CYS A 360 2.61 -27.40 2.61
CA CYS A 360 3.30 -27.80 1.37
C CYS A 360 4.77 -27.41 1.48
N VAL A 361 5.69 -28.36 1.27
CA VAL A 361 7.14 -28.13 1.33
C VAL A 361 7.76 -28.45 -0.02
N PHE A 362 8.63 -27.54 -0.48
CA PHE A 362 9.28 -27.62 -1.77
C PHE A 362 10.80 -27.62 -1.60
N SER A 363 11.46 -28.59 -2.21
CA SER A 363 12.92 -28.64 -2.33
C SER A 363 13.33 -28.19 -3.73
N ILE A 364 14.14 -27.15 -3.80
CA ILE A 364 14.68 -26.56 -5.03
C ILE A 364 16.16 -26.89 -5.09
N THR A 365 16.55 -27.71 -6.04
CA THR A 365 17.92 -28.24 -6.16
C THR A 365 18.57 -27.77 -7.45
N ASN A 366 19.86 -27.43 -7.38
CA ASN A 366 20.65 -27.10 -8.55
C ASN A 366 20.82 -28.33 -9.47
N ARG A 367 20.68 -28.14 -10.78
CA ARG A 367 20.87 -29.17 -11.82
C ARG A 367 22.20 -29.04 -12.58
N SER A 368 23.07 -28.14 -12.12
CA SER A 368 24.39 -27.88 -12.72
C SER A 368 25.35 -29.06 -12.59
#